data_AF-A0A2E4AFM6-F1
#
_entry.id   AF-A0A2E4AFM6-F1
#
_cell.length_a   1.000
_cell.length_b   1.000
_cell.length_c   1.000
_cell.angle_alpha   90.00
_cell.angle_beta   90.00
_cell.angle_gamma   90.00
#
_symmetry.space_group_name_H-M   'P 1'
#
loop_
_entity.id
_entity.type
_entity.pdbx_description
1 polymer ?
#
loop_
_entity_poly.entity_id
_entity_poly.type
_entity_poly.pdbx_seq_one_letter_code
_entity_poly.pdbx_strand_id
1 'polypeptide(L)'
;MNRFSDDEVAIAFDEYRKRGVIDNDWESWASLFTLEAKYVEHFLGEFSGREQISQWIVSTMKQYPNISMWMNGGKCLKLNQFQLD
;
A
#
# COMPACT_ATOMS: atom_id res chain seq x y z
N MET A 1 0.49 23.53 13.15
CA MET A 1 1.87 23.03 13.05
C MET A 1 1.81 21.61 12.54
N ASN A 2 2.69 21.22 11.61
CA ASN A 2 2.82 19.81 11.26
C ASN A 2 3.37 19.06 12.47
N ARG A 3 2.77 17.92 12.83
CA ARG A 3 3.20 17.13 14.01
C ARG A 3 4.58 16.49 13.82
N PHE A 4 5.02 16.36 12.57
CA PHE A 4 6.25 15.68 12.15
C PHE A 4 7.13 16.63 11.31
N SER A 5 8.45 16.45 11.36
CA SER A 5 9.37 17.18 10.48
C SER A 5 9.32 16.64 9.05
N ASP A 6 9.80 17.42 8.08
CA ASP A 6 9.90 17.00 6.69
C ASP A 6 10.83 15.78 6.53
N ASP A 7 11.99 15.82 7.20
CA ASP A 7 12.92 14.69 7.27
C ASP A 7 12.28 13.41 7.83
N GLU A 8 11.47 13.51 8.88
CA GLU A 8 10.81 12.34 9.48
C GLU A 8 9.82 11.72 8.49
N VAL A 9 9.04 12.54 7.80
CA VAL A 9 8.09 12.07 6.78
C VAL A 9 8.84 11.45 5.59
N ALA A 10 9.94 12.06 5.15
CA ALA A 10 10.76 11.54 4.05
C ALA A 10 11.37 10.16 4.38
N ILE A 11 11.91 10.00 5.59
CA ILE A 11 12.47 8.73 6.06
C ILE A 11 11.36 7.66 6.17
N ALA A 12 10.22 8.00 6.76
CA ALA A 12 9.09 7.08 6.88
C ALA A 12 8.56 6.65 5.50
N PHE A 13 8.53 7.57 4.53
CA PHE A 13 8.10 7.28 3.17
C PHE A 13 9.09 6.40 2.41
N ASP A 14 10.40 6.58 2.61
CA ASP A 14 11.41 5.71 1.99
C ASP A 14 11.31 4.27 2.49
N GLU A 15 11.15 4.07 3.79
CA GLU A 15 10.91 2.74 4.39
C GLU A 15 9.62 2.08 3.89
N TYR A 16 8.55 2.86 3.78
CA TYR A 16 7.29 2.41 3.18
C TYR A 16 7.47 1.96 1.72
N ARG A 17 8.20 2.74 0.93
CA ARG A 17 8.53 2.41 -0.47
C ARG A 17 9.40 1.16 -0.57
N LYS A 18 10.42 1.04 0.29
CA LYS A 18 11.35 -0.07 0.28
C LYS A 18 10.64 -1.40 0.49
N ARG A 19 9.85 -1.53 1.56
CA ARG A 19 9.13 -2.78 1.88
C ARG A 19 8.12 -3.16 0.82
N GLY A 20 7.41 -2.18 0.29
CA GLY A 20 6.33 -2.41 -0.66
C GLY A 20 6.81 -2.58 -2.11
N VAL A 21 7.62 -1.64 -2.61
CA VAL A 21 7.96 -1.53 -4.03
C VAL A 21 9.23 -2.30 -4.38
N ILE A 22 10.21 -2.32 -3.48
CA ILE A 22 11.53 -2.91 -3.76
C ILE A 22 11.54 -4.37 -3.29
N ASP A 23 11.20 -4.58 -2.02
CA ASP A 23 11.32 -5.89 -1.38
C ASP A 23 10.10 -6.79 -1.63
N ASN A 24 8.93 -6.19 -1.97
CA ASN A 24 7.64 -6.87 -2.07
C ASN A 24 7.29 -7.67 -0.79
N ASP A 25 7.72 -7.18 0.37
CA ASP A 25 7.41 -7.75 1.68
C ASP A 25 6.06 -7.21 2.16
N TRP A 26 5.00 -7.81 1.64
CA TRP A 26 3.61 -7.38 1.86
C TRP A 26 3.16 -7.46 3.32
N GLU A 27 3.67 -8.44 4.07
CA GLU A 27 3.39 -8.62 5.50
C GLU A 27 4.02 -7.47 6.30
N SER A 28 5.33 -7.23 6.10
CA SER A 28 6.04 -6.14 6.78
C SER A 28 5.56 -4.76 6.33
N TRP A 29 5.13 -4.62 5.08
CA TRP A 29 4.55 -3.38 4.57
C TRP A 29 3.20 -3.08 5.22
N ALA A 30 2.30 -4.07 5.30
CA ALA A 30 0.99 -3.88 5.94
C ALA A 30 1.10 -3.59 7.45
N SER A 31 2.16 -4.06 8.11
CA SER A 31 2.42 -3.74 9.51
C SER A 31 2.66 -2.24 9.79
N LEU A 32 3.04 -1.46 8.77
CA LEU A 32 3.30 -0.02 8.89
C LEU A 32 2.02 0.79 9.15
N PHE A 33 0.84 0.24 8.84
CA PHE A 33 -0.42 0.93 9.07
C PHE A 33 -0.76 1.00 10.57
N THR A 34 -1.39 2.10 10.98
CA THR A 34 -1.91 2.25 12.34
C THR A 34 -3.11 1.33 12.56
N LEU A 35 -3.41 1.02 13.83
CA LEU A 35 -4.54 0.17 14.21
C LEU A 35 -5.87 0.63 13.58
N GLU A 36 -6.07 1.95 13.52
CA GLU A 36 -7.29 2.61 13.04
C GLU A 36 -7.14 3.14 11.60
N ALA A 37 -6.15 2.67 10.83
CA ALA A 37 -5.92 3.16 9.48
C ALA A 37 -7.12 2.90 8.57
N LYS A 38 -7.39 3.82 7.64
CA LYS A 38 -8.32 3.60 6.53
C LYS A 38 -7.53 3.53 5.24
N TYR A 39 -7.59 2.40 4.56
CA TYR A 39 -7.00 2.20 3.24
C TYR A 39 -8.10 2.28 2.19
N VAL A 40 -7.93 3.15 1.20
CA VAL A 40 -8.90 3.33 0.11
C VAL A 40 -8.21 2.92 -1.18
N GLU A 41 -8.64 1.80 -1.74
CA GLU A 41 -8.21 1.35 -3.06
C GLU A 41 -9.27 1.71 -4.09
N HIS A 42 -8.88 2.46 -5.12
CA HIS A 42 -9.84 3.06 -6.06
C HIS A 42 -10.75 2.05 -6.77
N PHE A 43 -10.30 0.80 -6.95
CA PHE A 43 -11.05 -0.23 -7.66
C PHE A 43 -11.45 -1.42 -6.79
N LEU A 44 -10.74 -1.67 -5.70
CA LEU A 44 -10.89 -2.89 -4.89
C LEU A 44 -11.60 -2.64 -3.56
N GLY A 45 -11.92 -1.39 -3.24
CA GLY A 45 -12.76 -1.01 -2.11
C GLY A 45 -12.02 -0.29 -0.99
N GLU A 46 -12.70 -0.18 0.15
CA GLU A 46 -12.17 0.50 1.34
C GLU A 46 -12.00 -0.51 2.48
N PHE A 47 -10.87 -0.42 3.17
CA PHE A 47 -10.52 -1.30 4.29
C PHE A 47 -10.23 -0.46 5.54
N SER A 48 -10.85 -0.84 6.65
CA SER A 48 -10.75 -0.18 7.94
C SER A 48 -10.00 -1.04 8.93
N GLY A 49 -8.96 -0.46 9.50
CA GLY A 49 -8.11 -1.05 10.51
C GLY A 49 -7.00 -1.93 9.94
N ARG A 50 -5.86 -1.95 10.64
CA ARG A 50 -4.65 -2.67 10.19
C ARG A 50 -4.91 -4.14 9.87
N GLU A 51 -5.75 -4.82 10.66
CA GLU A 51 -6.02 -6.25 10.45
C GLU A 51 -6.67 -6.48 9.08
N GLN A 52 -7.74 -5.75 8.76
CA GLN A 52 -8.45 -5.87 7.49
C GLN A 52 -7.54 -5.47 6.31
N ILE A 53 -6.77 -4.40 6.49
CA ILE A 53 -5.79 -3.92 5.52
C ILE A 53 -4.73 -5.01 5.24
N SER A 54 -4.17 -5.62 6.28
CA SER A 54 -3.13 -6.65 6.15
C SER A 54 -3.65 -7.89 5.44
N GLN A 55 -4.82 -8.39 5.86
CA GLN A 55 -5.45 -9.54 5.21
C GLN A 55 -5.71 -9.28 3.73
N TRP A 56 -6.22 -8.09 3.38
CA TRP A 56 -6.50 -7.74 2.00
C TRP A 56 -5.23 -7.59 1.16
N ILE A 57 -4.22 -6.84 1.62
CA ILE A 57 -2.97 -6.64 0.88
C ILE A 57 -2.31 -7.98 0.60
N VAL A 58 -2.09 -8.78 1.64
CA VAL A 58 -1.36 -10.05 1.53
C VAL A 58 -2.09 -11.01 0.60
N SER A 59 -3.41 -11.12 0.71
CA SER A 59 -4.19 -12.01 -0.15
C SER A 59 -4.24 -11.52 -1.60
N THR A 60 -4.39 -10.22 -1.82
CA THR A 60 -4.43 -9.61 -3.16
C THR A 60 -3.08 -9.74 -3.87
N MET A 61 -1.98 -9.45 -3.17
CA MET A 61 -0.63 -9.53 -3.74
C MET A 61 -0.21 -10.97 -4.05
N LYS A 62 -0.73 -11.96 -3.30
CA LYS A 62 -0.58 -13.39 -3.65
C LYS A 62 -1.31 -13.76 -4.94
N GLN A 63 -2.48 -13.16 -5.19
CA GLN A 63 -3.24 -13.39 -6.43
C GLN A 63 -2.63 -12.68 -7.63
N TYR A 64 -2.01 -11.51 -7.41
CA TYR A 64 -1.44 -10.67 -8.46
C TYR A 64 0.05 -10.37 -8.19
N PRO A 65 0.96 -11.37 -8.31
CA PRO A 65 2.37 -11.21 -7.94
C PRO A 65 3.15 -10.23 -8.84
N ASN A 66 2.61 -9.92 -10.02
CA ASN A 66 3.20 -8.97 -10.97
C ASN A 66 2.55 -7.58 -10.87
N ILE A 67 1.77 -7.30 -9.83
CA ILE A 67 1.27 -5.96 -9.60
C ILE A 67 2.44 -5.07 -9.21
N SER A 68 2.69 -4.06 -10.02
CA SER A 68 3.69 -3.04 -9.74
C SER A 68 3.01 -1.88 -9.00
N MET A 69 3.54 -1.50 -7.84
CA MET A 69 3.14 -0.26 -7.16
C MET A 69 3.92 0.92 -7.76
N TRP A 70 3.24 1.79 -8.51
CA TRP A 70 3.85 2.97 -9.14
C TRP A 70 3.81 4.16 -8.18
N MET A 71 4.77 4.25 -7.27
CA MET A 71 4.90 5.38 -6.32
C MET A 71 5.54 6.65 -6.94
N ASN A 72 5.78 6.71 -8.26
CA ASN A 72 6.40 7.83 -8.97
C ASN A 72 5.35 8.74 -9.66
N GLY A 73 4.42 9.33 -8.89
CA GLY A 73 3.74 10.56 -9.30
C GLY A 73 2.63 10.48 -10.35
N GLY A 74 1.92 9.36 -10.51
CA GLY A 74 0.73 9.35 -11.37
C GLY A 74 0.05 8.00 -11.57
N LYS A 75 -1.07 7.82 -10.85
CA LYS A 75 -2.08 6.75 -10.96
C LYS A 75 -1.74 5.42 -10.28
N CYS A 76 -2.60 5.08 -9.30
CA CYS A 76 -2.63 3.84 -8.53
C CYS A 76 -2.90 2.62 -9.43
N LEU A 77 -2.39 1.46 -9.00
CA LEU A 77 -2.57 0.10 -9.51
C LEU A 77 -3.32 -0.02 -10.86
N LYS A 78 -2.59 -0.15 -11.97
CA LYS A 78 -3.16 -0.79 -13.16
C LYS A 78 -3.10 -2.30 -12.99
N LEU A 79 -4.18 -2.88 -12.49
CA LEU A 79 -4.49 -4.28 -12.73
C LEU A 79 -4.68 -4.46 -14.24
N ASN A 80 -3.66 -4.94 -14.95
CA ASN A 80 -3.77 -5.32 -16.37
C ASN A 80 -4.72 -6.52 -16.62
N GLN A 81 -5.56 -6.90 -15.63
CA GLN A 81 -6.56 -7.96 -15.72
C GLN A 81 -7.99 -7.51 -15.37
N PHE A 82 -8.22 -6.25 -14.98
CA PHE A 82 -9.56 -5.70 -14.76
C PHE A 82 -9.90 -4.67 -15.84
N GLN A 83 -9.92 -5.09 -17.10
CA GLN A 83 -10.93 -4.57 -18.03
C GLN A 83 -12.15 -5.48 -17.84
N LEU A 84 -13.03 -5.10 -16.92
CA LEU A 84 -14.42 -5.55 -17.01
C LEU A 84 -15.02 -4.85 -18.23
N ASP A 85 -15.71 -5.63 -19.07
CA ASP A 85 -16.44 -5.17 -20.25
C ASP A 85 -17.31 -3.93 -20.00
#